data_AF-A0A9X7KX43-F1
#
_entry.id   AF-A0A9X7KX43-F1
#
_cell.length_a   1.000
_cell.length_b   1.000
_cell.length_c   1.000
_cell.angle_alpha   90.00
_cell.angle_beta   90.00
_cell.angle_gamma   90.00
#
_symmetry.space_group_name_H-M   'P 1'
#
loop_
_entity.id
_entity.type
_entity.pdbx_description
1 polymer ?
#
loop_
_entity_poly.entity_id
_entity_poly.type
_entity_poly.pdbx_seq_one_letter_code
_entity_poly.pdbx_strand_id
1 'polypeptide(L)'
;MVKPNWDNFKAKFNENPQDNFEWFCYLLFCQEFKIPAGIFRYKNQSGIETNPITKDNELIGWQAKFYDTKLSDNKADLIEMIGK
;
A
#
# COMPACT_ATOMS: atom_id res chain seq x y z
N MET A 1 1.71 -9.07 -19.66
CA MET A 1 1.45 -8.72 -18.25
C MET A 1 1.40 -10.03 -17.46
N VAL A 2 2.28 -10.24 -16.48
CA VAL A 2 2.30 -11.47 -15.68
C VAL A 2 1.29 -11.30 -14.55
N LYS A 3 0.31 -12.21 -14.45
CA LYS A 3 -0.67 -12.17 -13.35
C LYS A 3 0.00 -12.71 -12.07
N PRO A 4 0.00 -11.97 -10.96
CA PRO A 4 0.51 -12.48 -9.69
C PRO A 4 -0.34 -13.66 -9.22
N ASN A 5 0.32 -14.70 -8.72
CA ASN A 5 -0.32 -15.78 -7.97
C ASN A 5 -0.22 -15.42 -6.49
N TRP A 6 -1.35 -15.06 -5.88
CA TRP A 6 -1.42 -14.63 -4.49
C TRP A 6 -1.17 -15.78 -3.50
N ASP A 7 -1.45 -17.02 -3.87
CA ASP A 7 -1.15 -18.18 -3.02
C ASP A 7 0.37 -18.41 -2.94
N ASN A 8 1.07 -18.30 -4.06
CA ASN A 8 2.55 -18.34 -4.07
C ASN A 8 3.16 -17.18 -3.29
N PHE A 9 2.56 -15.99 -3.39
CA PHE A 9 2.98 -14.82 -2.62
C PHE A 9 2.85 -15.08 -1.12
N LYS A 10 1.67 -15.53 -0.66
CA LYS A 10 1.42 -15.89 0.74
C LYS A 10 2.36 -16.97 1.25
N ALA A 11 2.60 -18.02 0.44
CA ALA A 11 3.52 -19.09 0.80
C ALA A 11 4.96 -18.58 1.00
N LYS A 12 5.40 -17.64 0.16
CA LYS A 12 6.75 -17.06 0.21
C LYS A 12 6.93 -16.04 1.35
N PHE A 13 5.89 -15.26 1.65
CA PHE A 13 5.93 -14.19 2.64
C PHE A 13 5.02 -14.49 3.84
N ASN A 14 5.00 -15.75 4.27
CA ASN A 14 4.02 -16.27 5.24
C ASN A 14 4.12 -15.64 6.64
N GLU A 15 5.27 -15.11 7.04
CA GLU A 15 5.47 -14.45 8.34
C GLU A 15 4.61 -13.19 8.47
N ASN A 16 4.55 -12.39 7.40
CA ASN A 16 3.67 -11.24 7.32
C ASN A 16 3.38 -10.86 5.84
N PRO A 17 2.36 -11.47 5.21
CA PRO A 17 2.00 -11.17 3.83
C PRO A 17 1.55 -9.72 3.63
N GLN A 18 0.91 -9.13 4.64
CA GLN A 18 0.39 -7.77 4.61
C GLN A 18 1.52 -6.74 4.47
N ASP A 19 2.50 -6.77 5.37
CA ASP A 19 3.63 -5.83 5.34
C ASP A 19 4.46 -5.98 4.05
N ASN A 20 4.68 -7.21 3.60
CA ASN A 20 5.41 -7.47 2.35
C ASN A 20 4.64 -6.95 1.12
N PHE A 21 3.31 -7.05 1.13
CA PHE A 21 2.46 -6.54 0.07
C PHE A 21 2.46 -5.01 0.04
N GLU A 22 2.32 -4.36 1.20
CA GLU A 22 2.43 -2.91 1.33
C GLU A 22 3.80 -2.40 0.86
N TRP A 23 4.88 -3.09 1.25
CA TRP A 23 6.23 -2.78 0.79
C TRP A 23 6.36 -2.91 -0.74
N PHE A 24 5.82 -3.97 -1.31
CA PHE A 24 5.82 -4.17 -2.77
C PHE A 24 5.05 -3.05 -3.50
N CYS A 25 3.85 -2.71 -3.03
CA CYS A 25 3.04 -1.62 -3.59
C CYS A 25 3.74 -0.26 -3.47
N TYR A 26 4.42 0.01 -2.36
CA TYR A 26 5.23 1.22 -2.23
C TYR A 26 6.31 1.32 -3.30
N LEU A 27 7.03 0.22 -3.57
CA LEU A 27 8.10 0.21 -4.57
C LEU A 27 7.51 0.49 -5.97
N LEU A 28 6.37 -0.11 -6.29
CA LEU A 28 5.66 0.17 -7.53
C LEU A 28 5.21 1.63 -7.63
N PHE A 29 4.67 2.20 -6.55
CA PHE A 29 4.28 3.60 -6.49
C PHE A 29 5.49 4.52 -6.74
N CYS A 30 6.61 4.29 -6.05
CA CYS A 30 7.83 5.06 -6.25
C CYS A 30 8.37 4.94 -7.68
N GLN A 31 8.27 3.75 -8.28
CA GLN A 31 8.69 3.53 -9.67
C GLN A 31 7.80 4.28 -10.66
N GLU A 32 6.47 4.21 -10.49
CA GLU A 32 5.49 4.89 -11.34
C GLU A 32 5.70 6.41 -11.35
N PHE A 33 5.91 6.99 -10.16
CA PHE A 33 6.12 8.43 -10.01
C PHE A 33 7.58 8.88 -10.13
N LYS A 34 8.49 7.98 -10.51
CA LYS A 34 9.94 8.25 -10.69
C LYS A 34 10.60 8.88 -9.46
N ILE A 35 10.34 8.29 -8.29
CA ILE A 35 10.87 8.73 -6.99
C ILE A 35 11.93 7.72 -6.51
N PRO A 36 13.18 7.77 -7.03
CA PRO A 36 14.18 6.73 -6.76
C PRO A 36 14.66 6.71 -5.31
N ALA A 37 14.59 7.85 -4.60
CA ALA A 37 14.93 7.93 -3.18
C ALA A 37 13.79 7.44 -2.26
N GLY A 38 12.63 7.12 -2.82
CA GLY A 38 11.44 6.82 -2.05
C GLY A 38 10.78 8.06 -1.44
N ILE A 39 9.71 7.82 -0.70
CA ILE A 39 8.93 8.84 -0.01
C ILE A 39 9.20 8.72 1.48
N PHE A 40 9.33 9.86 2.15
CA PHE A 40 9.52 9.88 3.59
C PHE A 40 8.38 9.15 4.30
N ARG A 41 8.74 8.27 5.24
CA ARG A 41 7.79 7.44 6.00
C ARG A 41 7.84 7.75 7.48
N TYR A 42 6.68 7.73 8.12
CA TYR A 42 6.60 7.82 9.57
C TYR A 42 6.53 6.42 10.17
N LYS A 43 7.49 6.09 11.04
CA LYS A 43 7.37 4.90 11.89
C LYS A 43 6.36 5.21 12.99
N ASN A 44 5.24 4.48 13.05
CA ASN A 44 4.18 4.58 14.06
C ASN A 44 3.23 5.81 13.97
N GLN A 45 2.92 6.35 12.79
CA GLN A 45 1.79 7.30 12.68
C GLN A 45 0.46 6.61 12.36
N SER A 46 -0.58 7.00 13.08
CA SER A 46 -1.97 6.58 12.87
C SER A 46 -2.57 7.33 11.68
N GLY A 47 -2.15 6.99 10.46
CA GLY A 47 -2.59 7.66 9.24
C GLY A 47 -1.90 7.10 7.99
N ILE A 48 -1.63 7.96 7.01
CA ILE A 48 -0.86 7.56 5.82
C ILE A 48 0.60 7.38 6.23
N GLU A 49 1.13 6.16 6.04
CA GLU A 49 2.49 5.80 6.45
C GLU A 49 3.58 6.58 5.70
N THR A 50 3.24 7.17 4.56
CA THR A 50 4.13 7.97 3.71
C THR A 50 3.54 9.36 3.46
N ASN A 51 4.39 10.38 3.36
CA ASN A 51 3.92 11.69 2.90
C ASN A 51 3.24 11.61 1.52
N PRO A 52 2.22 12.43 1.24
CA PRO A 52 1.72 12.55 -0.13
C PRO A 52 2.80 13.15 -1.05
N ILE A 53 2.65 12.91 -2.34
CA ILE A 53 3.51 13.50 -3.37
C ILE A 53 2.73 14.56 -4.15
N THR A 54 3.43 15.52 -4.75
CA THR A 54 2.83 16.44 -5.71
C THR A 54 3.24 16.04 -7.12
N LYS A 55 2.26 15.80 -7.99
CA LYS A 55 2.46 15.52 -9.41
C LYS A 55 1.47 16.33 -10.22
N ASP A 56 1.95 17.13 -11.17
CA ASP A 56 1.10 17.90 -12.09
C ASP A 56 0.03 18.75 -11.37
N ASN A 57 0.43 19.41 -10.26
CA ASN A 57 -0.42 20.18 -9.34
C ASN A 57 -1.47 19.39 -8.56
N GLU A 58 -1.47 18.06 -8.63
CA GLU A 58 -2.29 17.18 -7.80
C GLU A 58 -1.52 16.68 -6.58
N LEU A 59 -2.20 16.60 -5.44
CA LEU A 59 -1.67 15.99 -4.22
C LEU A 59 -2.15 14.53 -4.16
N ILE A 60 -1.20 13.60 -4.18
CA ILE A 60 -1.48 12.17 -4.28
C ILE A 60 -1.02 11.47 -2.99
N GLY A 61 -1.98 10.92 -2.25
CA GLY A 61 -1.76 9.94 -1.19
C GLY A 61 -2.04 8.52 -1.70
N TRP A 62 -1.44 7.52 -1.07
CA TRP A 62 -1.67 6.12 -1.44
C TRP A 62 -1.73 5.22 -0.20
N GLN A 63 -2.39 4.07 -0.37
CA GLN A 63 -2.47 3.02 0.63
C GLN A 63 -2.65 1.68 -0.07
N ALA A 64 -2.16 0.60 0.53
CA ALA A 64 -2.37 -0.76 0.07
C ALA A 64 -2.81 -1.66 1.24
N LYS A 65 -3.70 -2.61 0.96
CA LYS A 65 -4.12 -3.64 1.92
C LYS A 65 -4.25 -4.99 1.21
N PHE A 66 -3.92 -6.06 1.93
CA PHE A 66 -3.93 -7.44 1.44
C PHE A 66 -4.95 -8.26 2.22
N TYR A 67 -6.16 -8.36 1.66
CA TYR A 67 -7.27 -9.09 2.27
C TYR A 67 -7.44 -10.47 1.63
N ASP A 68 -7.62 -11.49 2.48
CA ASP A 68 -8.06 -12.83 2.06
C ASP A 68 -9.60 -12.97 2.06
N THR A 69 -10.30 -11.92 2.46
CA THR A 69 -11.77 -11.81 2.50
C THR A 69 -12.31 -10.91 1.40
N LYS A 70 -13.63 -10.85 1.21
CA LYS A 70 -14.21 -9.94 0.22
C LYS A 70 -14.02 -8.50 0.66
N LEU A 71 -13.93 -7.59 -0.32
CA LEU A 71 -13.82 -6.15 -0.06
C LEU A 71 -15.01 -5.62 0.76
N SER A 72 -16.21 -6.17 0.56
CA SER A 72 -17.42 -5.83 1.32
C SER A 72 -17.25 -6.02 2.83
N ASP A 73 -16.49 -7.03 3.21
CA ASP A 73 -16.34 -7.46 4.60
C ASP A 73 -15.39 -6.52 5.36
N ASN A 74 -14.56 -5.77 4.63
CA ASN A 74 -13.57 -4.81 5.16
C ASN A 74 -13.99 -3.35 4.93
N LYS A 75 -15.26 -3.12 4.59
CA LYS A 75 -15.77 -1.77 4.26
C LYS A 75 -15.56 -0.78 5.40
N ALA A 76 -15.78 -1.20 6.65
CA ALA A 76 -15.64 -0.33 7.82
C ALA A 76 -14.20 0.20 7.93
N ASP A 77 -13.21 -0.70 7.90
CA ASP A 77 -11.79 -0.38 7.96
C ASP A 77 -11.36 0.57 6.84
N LEU A 78 -11.81 0.31 5.61
CA LEU A 78 -11.51 1.16 4.45
C LEU A 78 -12.09 2.58 4.59
N ILE A 79 -13.28 2.72 5.18
CA ILE A 79 -13.88 4.03 5.43
C ILE A 79 -13.13 4.76 6.55
N GLU A 80 -12.74 4.06 7.61
CA GLU A 80 -11.99 4.65 8.73
C GLU A 80 -10.68 5.28 8.26
N MET A 81 -10.02 4.69 7.28
CA MET A 81 -8.76 5.19 6.71
C MET A 81 -8.89 6.53 5.98
N ILE A 82 -10.07 6.87 5.46
CA ILE A 82 -10.33 8.14 4.76
C ILE A 82 -10.66 9.25 5.77
N GLY A 83 -11.19 8.88 6.93
CA GLY A 83 -11.64 9.82 7.97
C GLY A 83 -10.54 10.28 8.94
N LYS A 84 -9.31 9.79 8.81
CA LYS A 84 -8.15 10.15 9.61
C LYS A 84 -7.26 11.16 8.87
#